data_AF-A0AAE3CIC3-F1
#
_entry.id   AF-A0AAE3CIC3-F1
#
_cell.length_a   1.000
_cell.length_b   1.000
_cell.length_c   1.000
_cell.angle_alpha   90.00
_cell.angle_beta   90.00
_cell.angle_gamma   90.00
#
_symmetry.space_group_name_H-M   'P 1'
#
loop_
_entity.id
_entity.type
_entity.pdbx_description
1 polymer ?
#
loop_
_entity_poly.entity_id
_entity_poly.type
_entity_poly.pdbx_seq_one_letter_code
_entity_poly.pdbx_strand_id
1 'polypeptide(L)'
;MNLAEIQSFRQIGKRLRHAREARGLSLPSLASTCGLKIQELVRIENGELLGFKQVPENTLSNAEVYAKVLDLELTAISSQSPSELSDPNETFIPVFLRKKSVVQF
;
A
#
# COMPACT_ATOMS: atom_id res chain seq x y z
N MET A 1 -4.71 4.45 20.32
CA MET A 1 -4.22 4.79 18.97
C MET A 1 -4.57 6.24 18.65
N ASN A 2 -3.65 7.02 18.09
CA ASN A 2 -3.80 8.45 17.80
C ASN A 2 -3.86 8.71 16.27
N LEU A 3 -4.16 9.95 15.88
CA LEU A 3 -4.29 10.35 14.48
C LEU A 3 -2.99 10.15 13.68
N ALA A 4 -1.82 10.38 14.30
CA ALA A 4 -0.53 10.25 13.65
C ALA A 4 -0.23 8.79 13.28
N GLU A 5 -0.59 7.83 14.14
CA GLU A 5 -0.45 6.40 13.86
C GLU A 5 -1.32 5.98 12.67
N ILE A 6 -2.56 6.48 12.58
CA ILE A 6 -3.46 6.20 11.45
C ILE A 6 -2.90 6.79 10.15
N GLN A 7 -2.38 8.02 10.20
CA GLN A 7 -1.77 8.68 9.03
C GLN A 7 -0.50 7.95 8.57
N SER A 8 0.35 7.56 9.52
CA SER A 8 1.55 6.76 9.24
C SER A 8 1.19 5.43 8.59
N PHE A 9 0.17 4.75 9.10
CA PHE A 9 -0.29 3.49 8.52
C PHE A 9 -0.84 3.65 7.10
N ARG A 10 -1.53 4.76 6.79
CA ARG A 10 -1.94 5.07 5.40
C ARG A 10 -0.75 5.22 4.47
N GLN A 11 0.34 5.83 4.91
CA GLN A 11 1.56 5.96 4.10
C GLN A 11 2.23 4.60 3.88
N ILE A 12 2.26 3.74 4.90
CA ILE A 12 2.72 2.35 4.77
C ILE A 12 1.92 1.61 3.69
N GLY A 13 0.58 1.70 3.74
CA GLY A 13 -0.31 1.10 2.75
C GLY A 13 0.01 1.52 1.31
N LYS A 14 0.18 2.83 1.09
CA LYS A 14 0.57 3.39 -0.22
C LYS A 14 1.92 2.85 -0.69
N ARG A 15 2.92 2.81 0.19
CA ARG A 15 4.27 2.32 -0.15
C ARG A 15 4.25 0.83 -0.53
N LEU A 16 3.53 0.00 0.21
CA LEU A 16 3.35 -1.42 -0.10
C LEU A 16 2.68 -1.61 -1.46
N ARG A 17 1.60 -0.86 -1.73
CA ARG A 17 0.91 -0.87 -3.02
C ARG A 17 1.84 -0.51 -4.17
N HIS A 18 2.56 0.62 -4.05
CA HIS A 18 3.49 1.07 -5.09
C HIS A 18 4.56 0.01 -5.39
N ALA A 19 5.15 -0.58 -4.35
CA ALA A 19 6.17 -1.61 -4.53
C ALA A 19 5.62 -2.89 -5.16
N ARG A 20 4.40 -3.31 -4.77
CA ARG A 20 3.72 -4.45 -5.42
C ARG A 20 3.50 -4.17 -6.90
N GLU A 21 2.95 -3.02 -7.24
CA GLU A 21 2.59 -2.66 -8.61
C GLU A 21 3.83 -2.44 -9.50
N ALA A 22 4.90 -1.84 -8.95
CA ALA A 22 6.18 -1.68 -9.65
C ALA A 22 6.81 -3.02 -10.05
N ARG A 23 6.50 -4.10 -9.32
CA ARG A 23 6.95 -5.47 -9.61
C ARG A 23 5.97 -6.26 -10.47
N GLY A 24 4.87 -5.64 -10.92
CA GLY A 24 3.82 -6.31 -11.69
C GLY A 24 3.07 -7.40 -10.92
N LEU A 25 3.12 -7.39 -9.58
CA LEU A 25 2.50 -8.42 -8.76
C LEU A 25 1.00 -8.15 -8.58
N SER A 26 0.19 -9.17 -8.83
CA SER A 26 -1.26 -9.11 -8.59
C SER A 26 -1.56 -9.28 -7.09
N LEU A 27 -2.70 -8.76 -6.64
CA LEU A 27 -3.18 -9.00 -5.27
C LEU A 27 -3.36 -10.49 -4.95
N PRO A 28 -3.99 -11.32 -5.81
CA PRO A 28 -4.11 -12.76 -5.56
C PRO A 28 -2.76 -13.48 -5.42
N SER A 29 -1.82 -13.21 -6.33
CA SER A 29 -0.50 -13.84 -6.29
C SER A 29 0.23 -13.49 -5.00
N LEU A 30 0.18 -12.21 -4.60
CA LEU A 30 0.89 -11.77 -3.40
C LEU A 30 0.21 -12.24 -2.11
N ALA A 31 -1.13 -12.23 -2.07
CA ALA A 31 -1.90 -12.78 -0.95
C ALA A 31 -1.54 -14.24 -0.69
N SER A 32 -1.42 -15.05 -1.76
CA SER A 32 -0.97 -16.45 -1.66
C SER A 32 0.43 -16.56 -1.08
N THR A 33 1.37 -15.72 -1.51
CA THR A 33 2.75 -15.73 -0.98
C THR A 33 2.83 -15.29 0.49
N CYS A 34 1.99 -14.33 0.89
CA CYS A 34 1.90 -13.87 2.27
C CYS A 34 1.16 -14.84 3.19
N GLY A 35 0.41 -15.82 2.64
CA GLY A 35 -0.51 -16.64 3.42
C GLY A 35 -1.71 -15.86 3.98
N LEU A 36 -2.10 -14.78 3.30
CA LEU A 36 -3.16 -13.86 3.72
C LEU A 36 -4.32 -13.89 2.73
N LYS A 37 -5.49 -13.40 3.16
CA LYS A 37 -6.64 -13.17 2.28
C LYS A 37 -6.40 -11.92 1.46
N ILE A 38 -6.89 -11.90 0.22
CA ILE A 38 -6.86 -10.72 -0.66
C ILE A 38 -7.44 -9.48 0.04
N GLN A 39 -8.53 -9.66 0.80
CA GLN A 39 -9.17 -8.58 1.56
C GLN A 39 -8.26 -7.97 2.62
N GLU A 40 -7.31 -8.73 3.19
CA GLU A 40 -6.36 -8.21 4.17
C GLU A 40 -5.34 -7.29 3.48
N LEU A 41 -4.81 -7.69 2.32
CA LEU A 41 -3.91 -6.85 1.53
C LEU A 41 -4.62 -5.57 1.05
N VAL A 42 -5.86 -5.65 0.58
CA VAL A 42 -6.63 -4.47 0.16
C VAL A 42 -6.79 -3.48 1.31
N ARG A 43 -7.14 -3.96 2.51
CA ARG A 43 -7.27 -3.10 3.70
C ARG A 43 -5.95 -2.44 4.07
N ILE A 44 -4.85 -3.18 4.04
CA ILE A 44 -3.51 -2.65 4.29
C ILE A 44 -3.18 -1.56 3.26
N GLU A 45 -3.36 -1.83 1.97
CA GLU A 45 -3.07 -0.86 0.90
C GLU A 45 -3.93 0.41 0.98
N ASN A 46 -5.16 0.29 1.49
CA ASN A 46 -6.05 1.42 1.77
C ASN A 46 -5.72 2.16 3.08
N GLY A 47 -4.83 1.62 3.92
CA GLY A 47 -4.51 2.17 5.22
C GLY A 47 -5.61 1.98 6.27
N GLU A 48 -6.42 0.93 6.14
CA GLU A 48 -7.52 0.59 7.05
C GLU A 48 -7.01 -0.15 8.29
N LEU A 49 -6.47 0.59 9.26
CA LEU A 49 -5.89 0.04 10.48
C LEU A 49 -6.94 -0.56 11.44
N LEU A 50 -8.11 0.08 11.54
CA LEU A 50 -9.15 -0.18 12.54
C LEU A 50 -10.35 -0.96 11.98
N GLY A 51 -10.15 -1.84 10.99
CA GLY A 51 -11.24 -2.50 10.26
C GLY A 51 -12.33 -3.08 11.18
N PHE A 52 -13.60 -3.02 10.74
CA PHE A 52 -14.83 -3.20 11.54
C PHE A 52 -14.97 -4.47 12.42
N LYS A 53 -14.03 -5.43 12.34
CA LYS A 53 -14.00 -6.67 13.15
C LYS A 53 -12.59 -7.18 13.44
N GLN A 54 -11.54 -6.43 13.09
CA GLN A 54 -10.16 -6.89 13.22
C GLN A 54 -9.44 -6.13 14.34
N VAL A 55 -8.62 -6.85 15.09
CA VAL A 55 -7.72 -6.27 16.07
C VAL A 55 -6.58 -5.55 15.32
N PRO A 56 -6.24 -4.30 15.65
CA PRO A 56 -5.19 -3.54 14.97
C PRO A 56 -3.82 -4.24 14.93
N GLU A 57 -3.51 -5.02 15.97
CA GLU A 57 -2.29 -5.84 16.05
C GLU A 57 -2.19 -6.83 14.87
N ASN A 58 -3.31 -7.47 14.50
CA ASN A 58 -3.34 -8.38 13.35
C ASN A 58 -3.08 -7.62 12.04
N THR A 59 -3.62 -6.40 11.92
CA THR A 59 -3.43 -5.58 10.71
C THR A 59 -1.97 -5.15 10.56
N LEU A 60 -1.31 -4.75 11.66
CA LEU A 60 0.10 -4.40 11.67
C LEU A 60 0.98 -5.61 11.36
N SER A 61 0.73 -6.75 12.02
CA SER A 61 1.47 -8.00 11.75
C SER A 61 1.33 -8.44 10.30
N ASN A 62 0.12 -8.35 9.72
CA ASN A 62 -0.10 -8.67 8.32
C ASN A 62 0.65 -7.71 7.37
N ALA A 63 0.75 -6.42 7.73
CA ALA A 63 1.53 -5.45 6.97
C ALA A 63 3.04 -5.76 7.02
N GLU A 64 3.56 -6.24 8.16
CA GLU A 64 4.95 -6.70 8.28
C GLU A 64 5.22 -7.94 7.42
N VAL A 65 4.31 -8.92 7.41
CA VAL A 65 4.42 -10.10 6.54
C VAL A 65 4.45 -9.67 5.07
N TYR A 66 3.55 -8.78 4.66
CA TYR A 66 3.54 -8.20 3.32
C TYR A 66 4.91 -7.55 3.01
N ALA A 67 5.39 -6.66 3.87
CA ALA A 67 6.67 -5.98 3.66
C ALA A 67 7.85 -6.95 3.53
N LYS A 68 7.90 -8.00 4.35
CA LYS A 68 8.93 -9.06 4.27
C LYS A 68 8.91 -9.79 2.93
N VAL A 69 7.74 -10.16 2.42
CA VAL A 69 7.63 -10.80 1.09
C VAL A 69 8.09 -9.86 -0.01
N LEU A 70 7.91 -8.55 0.15
CA LEU A 70 8.45 -7.56 -0.75
C LEU A 70 9.91 -7.18 -0.45
N ASP A 71 10.58 -7.75 0.54
CA ASP A 71 11.92 -7.31 0.95
C ASP A 71 11.97 -5.78 1.19
N LEU A 72 10.99 -5.27 1.95
CA LEU A 72 10.86 -3.88 2.32
C LEU A 72 10.95 -3.70 3.83
N GLU A 73 11.71 -2.70 4.25
CA GLU A 73 11.73 -2.25 5.63
C GLU A 73 10.64 -1.20 5.89
N LEU A 74 9.75 -1.48 6.84
CA LEU A 74 8.71 -0.57 7.30
C LEU A 74 9.27 0.42 8.32
N THR A 75 10.04 1.41 7.85
CA THR A 75 10.42 2.54 8.68
C THR A 75 9.24 3.50 8.82
N ALA A 76 8.92 3.89 10.05
CA ALA A 76 7.98 4.98 10.30
C ALA A 76 8.56 6.23 9.61
N ILE A 77 7.83 6.76 8.63
CA ILE A 77 8.26 7.96 7.91
C ILE A 77 8.13 9.13 8.89
N SER A 78 9.22 9.40 9.62
CA SER A 78 9.35 10.58 10.45
C SER A 78 9.42 11.77 9.53
N SER A 79 8.29 12.49 9.36
CA SER A 79 8.13 13.88 8.91
C SER A 79 9.23 14.50 8.02
N GLN A 80 9.83 13.74 7.11
CA GLN A 80 10.66 14.28 6.06
C GLN A 80 9.69 14.61 4.93
N SER A 81 9.56 15.91 4.72
CA SER A 81 8.75 16.58 3.71
C SER A 81 8.55 15.72 2.45
N PRO A 82 7.30 15.42 2.06
CA PRO A 82 7.03 14.98 0.71
C PRO A 82 7.33 16.16 -0.22
N SER A 83 8.49 16.16 -0.85
CA SER A 83 8.75 16.99 -2.03
C SER A 83 7.99 16.51 -3.27
N GLU A 84 7.04 15.57 -3.12
CA GLU A 84 6.06 15.23 -4.13
C GLU A 84 4.67 15.30 -3.47
N LEU A 85 4.09 16.49 -3.50
CA LEU A 85 2.65 16.67 -3.37
C LEU A 85 2.00 15.92 -4.53
N SER A 86 1.64 14.65 -4.33
CA SER A 86 0.57 14.04 -5.12
C SER A 86 -0.71 14.77 -4.73
N ASP A 87 -1.28 15.51 -5.68
CA ASP A 87 -2.55 16.21 -5.52
C ASP A 87 -3.59 15.26 -4.90
N PRO A 88 -4.31 15.64 -3.83
CA PRO A 88 -5.37 14.81 -3.25
C PRO A 88 -6.50 14.48 -4.24
N ASN A 89 -6.58 15.18 -5.39
CA ASN A 89 -7.45 14.87 -6.52
C ASN A 89 -6.78 14.08 -7.66
N GLU A 90 -5.51 13.69 -7.50
CA GLU A 90 -4.83 12.88 -8.50
C GLU A 90 -5.47 11.48 -8.50
N THR A 91 -6.37 11.27 -9.47
CA THR A 91 -6.95 9.97 -9.71
C THR A 91 -5.80 9.04 -10.04
N PHE A 92 -5.47 8.14 -9.10
CA PHE A 92 -4.49 7.11 -9.34
C PHE A 92 -5.00 6.23 -10.49
N ILE A 93 -4.45 6.41 -11.69
CA ILE A 93 -4.73 5.56 -12.84
C ILE A 93 -3.70 4.43 -12.84
N PRO A 94 -4.10 3.18 -12.57
CA PRO A 94 -3.23 2.01 -12.69
C PRO A 94 -2.53 1.98 -14.04
N VAL A 95 -1.25 1.58 -14.07
CA VAL A 95 -0.42 1.66 -15.30
C VAL A 95 -1.04 0.93 -16.49
N PHE A 96 -1.75 -0.18 -16.24
CA PHE A 96 -2.46 -0.92 -17.29
C PHE A 96 -3.71 -0.22 -17.86
N LEU A 97 -4.25 0.79 -17.15
CA LEU A 97 -5.35 1.65 -17.61
C LEU A 97 -4.87 2.95 -18.25
N ARG A 98 -3.56 3.22 -18.24
CA ARG A 98 -3.00 4.42 -18.88
C ARG A 98 -3.03 4.24 -20.40
N LYS A 99 -3.65 5.18 -21.10
CA LYS A 99 -3.68 5.19 -22.56
C LYS A 99 -2.25 5.33 -23.09
N LYS A 100 -1.80 4.43 -23.96
CA LYS A 100 -0.52 4.57 -24.65
C LYS A 100 -0.62 5.76 -25.59
N SER A 101 0.04 6.86 -25.27
CA SER A 101 0.21 7.96 -26.20
C SER A 101 1.10 7.46 -27.34
N VAL A 102 0.48 7.25 -28.52
CA VAL A 102 1.23 7.01 -29.76
C VAL A 102 1.86 8.34 -30.14
N VAL A 103 3.17 8.44 -30.03
CA VAL A 103 3.93 9.56 -30.60
C VAL A 103 3.88 9.34 -32.12
N GLN A 104 3.15 10.20 -32.84
CA GLN A 104 3.22 10.26 -34.29
C GLN A 104 4.50 11.01 -34.67
N PHE A 105 5.33 10.37 -35.50
CA PHE A 105 6.53 10.94 -36.10
C PHE A 105 6.19 11.95 -37.19
#